data_AF-A0A1I7SHC9-F1
#
_entry.id   AF-A0A1I7SHC9-F1
#
_cell.length_a   1.000
_cell.length_b   1.000
_cell.length_c   1.000
_cell.angle_alpha   90.00
_cell.angle_beta   90.00
_cell.angle_gamma   90.00
#
_symmetry.space_group_name_H-M   'P 1'
#
loop_
_entity.id
_entity.type
_entity.pdbx_description
1 polymer ?
#
loop_
_entity_poly.entity_id
_entity_poly.type
_entity_poly.pdbx_seq_one_letter_code
_entity_poly.pdbx_strand_id
1 'polypeptide(L)'
;MQKCELRFGKDYTYEQIEENVKKSLEYYGGDKPYKGSNAIISNSDLDPWSGQGVEKAESDTVKIFIIRNATHCDDLRAGNNADVLEARPLYIAEIRKWLKGSSHRQSISVFTIILTCITLVAKLF
;
A
#
# COMPACT_ATOMS: atom_id res chain seq x y z
N MET A 1 32.03 12.10 -1.34
CA MET A 1 30.72 11.92 -1.98
C MET A 1 30.53 12.82 -3.21
N GLN A 2 31.63 13.21 -3.89
CA GLN A 2 31.60 14.03 -5.11
C GLN A 2 31.09 13.27 -6.36
N LYS A 3 30.82 11.95 -6.26
CA LYS A 3 30.40 11.14 -7.41
C LYS A 3 29.01 11.53 -7.93
N CYS A 4 28.09 11.92 -7.04
CA CYS A 4 26.72 12.28 -7.46
C CYS A 4 26.69 13.61 -8.21
N GLU A 5 27.35 14.64 -7.68
CA GLU A 5 27.49 15.92 -8.38
C GLU A 5 28.14 15.76 -9.76
N LEU A 6 29.22 14.99 -9.84
CA LEU A 6 29.92 14.72 -11.11
C LEU A 6 29.04 13.98 -12.13
N ARG A 7 28.15 13.10 -11.68
CA ARG A 7 27.35 12.24 -12.57
C ARG A 7 26.00 12.82 -12.94
N PHE A 8 25.37 13.55 -12.01
CA PHE A 8 23.97 13.98 -12.10
C PHE A 8 23.80 15.50 -12.16
N GLY A 9 24.87 16.28 -11.91
CA GLY A 9 24.86 17.74 -12.00
C GLY A 9 25.05 18.42 -10.65
N LYS A 10 25.29 19.73 -10.69
CA LYS A 10 25.68 20.54 -9.52
C LYS A 10 24.63 20.60 -8.40
N ASP A 11 23.38 20.27 -8.71
CA ASP A 11 22.29 20.29 -7.73
C ASP A 11 22.29 19.03 -6.82
N TYR A 12 23.08 18.00 -7.15
CA TYR A 12 23.17 16.75 -6.38
C TYR A 12 24.27 16.81 -5.31
N THR A 13 24.30 17.91 -4.55
CA THR A 13 25.22 18.05 -3.42
C THR A 13 24.78 17.18 -2.24
N TYR A 14 25.70 16.95 -1.31
CA TYR A 14 25.38 16.20 -0.10
C TYR A 14 24.23 16.82 0.69
N GLU A 15 24.26 18.14 0.89
CA GLU A 15 23.28 18.88 1.67
C GLU A 15 21.90 18.76 1.04
N GLN A 16 21.81 18.87 -0.29
CA GLN A 16 20.54 18.74 -0.99
C GLN A 16 19.99 17.30 -0.91
N ILE A 17 20.87 16.30 -0.99
CA ILE A 17 20.48 14.88 -0.85
C ILE A 17 19.95 14.62 0.57
N GLU A 18 20.66 15.06 1.60
CA GLU A 18 20.23 14.91 3.00
C GLU A 18 18.89 15.63 3.26
N GLU A 19 18.71 16.84 2.73
CA GLU A 19 17.43 17.56 2.84
C GLU A 19 16.28 16.78 2.18
N ASN A 20 16.53 16.17 1.02
CA ASN A 20 15.52 15.38 0.32
C ASN A 20 15.21 14.06 1.01
N VAL A 21 16.22 13.42 1.62
CA VAL A 21 16.04 12.25 2.48
C VAL A 21 15.16 12.62 3.67
N LYS A 22 15.46 13.72 4.35
CA LYS A 22 14.65 14.23 5.46
C LYS A 22 13.20 14.50 5.04
N LYS A 23 12.98 15.21 3.94
CA LYS A 23 11.63 15.46 3.39
C LYS A 23 10.87 14.16 3.14
N SER A 24 11.54 13.15 2.59
CA SER A 24 10.94 11.84 2.34
C SER A 24 10.57 11.12 3.63
N LEU A 25 11.45 11.11 4.63
CA LEU A 25 11.18 10.50 5.94
C LEU A 25 10.03 11.21 6.66
N GLU A 26 9.98 12.54 6.62
CA GLU A 26 8.89 13.31 7.24
C GLU A 26 7.54 13.05 6.56
N TYR A 27 7.53 12.98 5.23
CA TYR A 27 6.31 12.75 4.46
C TYR A 27 5.79 11.31 4.62
N TYR A 28 6.65 10.30 4.49
CA TYR A 28 6.25 8.90 4.52
C TYR A 28 6.26 8.26 5.92
N GLY A 29 6.77 8.97 6.93
CA GLY A 29 6.74 8.55 8.34
C GLY A 29 8.05 7.94 8.86
N GLY A 30 9.02 7.65 8.00
CA GLY A 30 10.34 7.15 8.41
C GLY A 30 10.26 5.81 9.14
N ASP A 31 10.81 5.76 10.35
CA ASP A 31 10.83 4.58 11.24
C ASP A 31 9.54 4.40 12.06
N LYS A 32 8.55 5.28 11.88
CA LYS A 32 7.26 5.19 12.58
C LYS A 32 6.39 4.08 11.99
N PRO A 33 5.41 3.56 12.77
CA PRO A 33 4.44 2.61 12.25
C PRO A 33 3.77 3.12 10.96
N TYR A 34 3.56 2.23 10.01
CA TYR A 34 2.95 2.56 8.74
C TYR A 34 1.51 3.07 8.92
N LYS A 35 1.23 4.24 8.35
CA LYS A 35 -0.02 4.98 8.55
C LYS A 35 -1.11 4.68 7.52
N GLY A 36 -0.78 3.93 6.47
CA GLY A 36 -1.74 3.56 5.44
C GLY A 36 -2.73 2.50 5.91
N SER A 37 -3.65 2.14 5.01
CA SER A 37 -4.64 1.09 5.20
C SER A 37 -4.65 0.16 3.99
N ASN A 38 -5.22 -1.03 4.14
CA ASN A 38 -5.39 -2.02 3.07
C ASN A 38 -4.08 -2.32 2.31
N ALA A 39 -3.02 -2.61 3.06
CA ALA A 39 -1.72 -2.97 2.52
C ALA A 39 -1.28 -4.35 3.02
N ILE A 40 -0.59 -5.09 2.16
CA ILE A 40 0.18 -6.27 2.54
C ILE A 40 1.65 -5.86 2.40
N ILE A 41 2.39 -5.96 3.50
CA ILE A 41 3.83 -5.71 3.52
C ILE A 41 4.50 -7.05 3.82
N SER A 42 5.12 -7.64 2.81
CA SER A 42 5.86 -8.88 2.96
C SER A 42 7.37 -8.61 2.93
N ASN A 43 8.07 -9.18 3.89
CA ASN A 43 9.52 -9.28 3.91
C ASN A 43 9.92 -10.76 3.98
N SER A 44 11.18 -11.05 3.69
CA SER A 44 11.74 -12.40 3.80
C SER A 44 12.95 -12.41 4.74
N ASP A 45 13.15 -13.50 5.48
CA ASP A 45 14.24 -13.60 6.47
C ASP A 45 15.66 -13.66 5.88
N LEU A 46 15.82 -14.16 4.64
CA LEU A 46 17.10 -14.15 3.93
C LEU A 46 17.31 -12.91 3.06
N ASP A 47 16.36 -11.98 3.05
CA ASP A 47 16.50 -10.71 2.32
C ASP A 47 17.27 -9.69 3.17
N PRO A 48 18.45 -9.20 2.75
CA PRO A 48 19.17 -8.17 3.48
C PRO A 48 18.39 -6.85 3.62
N TRP A 49 17.38 -6.61 2.76
CA TRP A 49 16.53 -5.42 2.85
C TRP A 49 15.46 -5.52 3.93
N SER A 50 15.18 -6.72 4.46
CA SER A 50 14.12 -6.94 5.46
C SER A 50 14.31 -6.11 6.73
N GLY A 51 15.55 -5.86 7.15
CA GLY A 51 15.87 -5.03 8.32
C GLY A 51 15.56 -3.54 8.14
N GLN A 52 15.26 -3.09 6.92
CA GLN A 52 14.75 -1.74 6.64
C GLN A 52 13.27 -1.73 6.24
N GLY A 53 12.60 -2.88 6.34
CA GLY A 53 11.18 -3.02 6.05
C GLY A 53 10.29 -2.47 7.18
N VAL A 54 8.99 -2.44 6.93
CA VAL A 54 8.00 -2.04 7.95
C VAL A 54 7.68 -3.23 8.84
N GLU A 55 7.80 -3.03 10.16
CA GLU A 55 7.48 -4.06 11.17
C GLU A 55 6.16 -3.80 11.90
N LYS A 56 5.65 -2.56 11.86
CA LYS A 56 4.44 -2.14 12.58
C LYS A 56 3.57 -1.24 11.72
N ALA A 57 2.26 -1.31 11.93
CA ALA A 57 1.29 -0.43 11.29
C ALA A 57 0.27 0.07 12.32
N GLU A 58 -0.32 1.23 12.05
CA GLU A 58 -1.37 1.82 12.90
C GLU A 58 -2.76 1.21 12.59
N SER A 59 -2.97 0.72 11.37
CA SER A 59 -4.24 0.15 10.92
C SER A 59 -4.23 -1.38 10.95
N ASP A 60 -5.27 -1.99 11.52
CA ASP A 60 -5.48 -3.44 11.50
C ASP A 60 -5.73 -4.00 10.08
N THR A 61 -6.01 -3.14 9.11
CA THR A 61 -6.18 -3.53 7.69
C THR A 61 -4.84 -3.74 6.98
N VAL A 62 -3.73 -3.37 7.62
CA VAL A 62 -2.37 -3.62 7.13
C VAL A 62 -1.89 -4.94 7.70
N LYS A 63 -1.48 -5.86 6.84
CA LYS A 63 -0.91 -7.15 7.25
C LYS A 63 0.56 -7.19 6.91
N ILE A 64 1.39 -7.49 7.91
CA ILE A 64 2.83 -7.59 7.79
C ILE A 64 3.23 -9.05 7.92
N PHE A 65 3.98 -9.57 6.95
CA PHE A 65 4.42 -10.96 6.91
C PHE A 65 5.94 -11.03 6.83
N ILE A 66 6.53 -11.96 7.58
CA ILE A 66 7.92 -12.40 7.40
C ILE A 66 7.87 -13.82 6.87
N ILE A 67 8.28 -14.01 5.62
CA ILE A 67 8.33 -15.32 4.98
C ILE A 67 9.70 -15.94 5.28
N ARG A 68 9.68 -17.15 5.83
CA ARG A 68 10.91 -17.89 6.12
C ARG A 68 11.49 -18.52 4.86
N ASN A 69 12.79 -18.78 4.89
CA ASN A 69 13.52 -19.42 3.78
C ASN A 69 13.29 -18.76 2.42
N ALA A 70 13.01 -17.45 2.40
CA ALA A 70 12.68 -16.72 1.19
C ALA A 70 13.68 -15.59 0.98
N THR A 71 13.84 -15.17 -0.27
CA THR A 71 14.75 -14.08 -0.65
C THR A 71 13.96 -12.86 -1.10
N HIS A 72 14.66 -11.85 -1.62
CA HIS A 72 14.09 -10.58 -2.02
C HIS A 72 12.91 -10.75 -3.01
N CYS A 73 11.71 -10.39 -2.53
CA CYS A 73 10.44 -10.43 -3.25
C CYS A 73 10.12 -11.80 -3.89
N ASP A 74 10.53 -12.90 -3.23
CA ASP A 74 10.33 -14.26 -3.74
C ASP A 74 8.84 -14.62 -3.90
N ASP A 75 8.01 -14.05 -3.04
CA ASP A 75 6.56 -14.22 -3.06
C ASP A 75 5.86 -13.66 -4.30
N LEU A 76 6.49 -12.73 -5.02
CA LEU A 76 5.99 -12.19 -6.29
C LEU A 76 6.40 -13.02 -7.51
N ARG A 77 7.32 -13.98 -7.39
CA ARG A 77 7.87 -14.75 -8.51
C ARG A 77 7.25 -16.13 -8.64
N ALA A 78 7.11 -16.68 -9.85
CA ALA A 78 6.79 -18.11 -9.98
C ALA A 78 7.87 -18.97 -9.29
N GLY A 79 7.47 -20.05 -8.64
CA GLY A 79 8.40 -20.89 -7.88
C GLY A 79 7.70 -21.95 -7.04
N ASN A 80 8.50 -22.79 -6.39
CA ASN A 80 8.07 -23.92 -5.58
C ASN A 80 8.52 -23.84 -4.10
N ASN A 81 8.97 -22.67 -3.65
CA ASN A 81 9.29 -22.43 -2.24
C ASN A 81 8.02 -22.64 -1.39
N ALA A 82 8.07 -23.59 -0.45
CA ALA A 82 6.92 -24.01 0.32
C ALA A 82 6.38 -22.87 1.21
N ASP A 83 7.25 -22.14 1.90
CA ASP A 83 6.88 -21.02 2.79
C ASP A 83 6.20 -19.89 2.00
N VAL A 84 6.69 -19.61 0.79
CA VAL A 84 6.07 -18.66 -0.14
C VAL A 84 4.69 -19.13 -0.60
N LEU A 85 4.56 -20.41 -0.94
CA LEU A 85 3.28 -20.98 -1.38
C LEU A 85 2.24 -20.97 -0.26
N GLU A 86 2.65 -21.05 1.00
CA GLU A 86 1.78 -20.88 2.16
C GLU A 86 1.35 -19.42 2.38
N ALA A 87 2.24 -18.45 2.15
CA ALA A 87 1.94 -17.03 2.33
C ALA A 87 0.92 -16.49 1.31
N ARG A 88 1.02 -16.90 0.03
CA ARG A 88 0.20 -16.34 -1.07
C ARG A 88 -1.32 -16.43 -0.85
N PRO A 89 -1.90 -17.57 -0.40
CA PRO A 89 -3.32 -17.63 -0.08
C PRO A 89 -3.77 -16.60 0.96
N LEU A 90 -2.92 -16.24 1.92
CA LEU A 90 -3.22 -15.23 2.93
C LEU A 90 -3.34 -13.85 2.29
N TYR A 91 -2.47 -13.52 1.33
CA TYR A 91 -2.54 -12.27 0.57
C TYR A 91 -3.85 -12.16 -0.20
N ILE A 92 -4.19 -13.24 -0.91
CA ILE A 92 -5.44 -13.32 -1.69
C ILE A 92 -6.65 -13.16 -0.78
N ALA A 93 -6.62 -13.73 0.44
CA ALA A 93 -7.72 -13.60 1.39
C ALA A 93 -7.92 -12.14 1.84
N GLU A 94 -6.86 -11.40 2.16
CA GLU A 94 -6.93 -9.99 2.52
C GLU A 94 -7.41 -9.12 1.34
N ILE A 95 -6.85 -9.33 0.14
CA ILE A 95 -7.27 -8.61 -1.07
C ILE A 95 -8.77 -8.84 -1.35
N ARG A 96 -9.26 -10.07 -1.20
CA ARG A 96 -10.69 -10.39 -1.34
C ARG A 96 -11.56 -9.67 -0.31
N LYS A 97 -11.08 -9.46 0.92
CA LYS A 97 -11.81 -8.66 1.93
C LYS A 97 -11.94 -7.22 1.45
N TRP A 98 -10.86 -6.63 0.93
CA TRP A 98 -10.88 -5.27 0.41
C TRP A 98 -11.86 -5.10 -0.75
N LEU A 99 -11.85 -6.04 -1.71
CA LEU A 99 -12.78 -6.02 -2.86
C LEU A 99 -14.26 -6.12 -2.44
N LYS A 100 -14.55 -6.89 -1.39
CA LYS A 100 -15.91 -6.99 -0.85
C LYS A 100 -16.33 -5.70 -0.16
N GLY A 101 -15.44 -5.09 0.62
CA GLY A 101 -15.69 -3.81 1.30
C GLY A 101 -15.78 -2.61 0.36
N SER A 102 -15.10 -2.66 -0.79
CA SER A 102 -15.08 -1.59 -1.80
C SER A 102 -16.27 -1.64 -2.78
N SER A 103 -17.11 -2.67 -2.71
CA SER A 103 -18.37 -2.74 -3.46
C SER A 103 -19.32 -1.67 -2.89
N HIS A 104 -19.14 -0.44 -3.34
CA HIS A 104 -20.14 0.62 -3.22
C HIS A 104 -21.31 0.21 -4.12
N ARG A 105 -22.26 -0.56 -3.56
CA ARG A 105 -23.58 -0.68 -4.17
C ARG A 105 -24.20 0.72 -4.05
N GLN A 106 -24.08 1.53 -5.09
CA GLN A 106 -25.05 2.60 -5.29
C GLN A 106 -26.39 1.92 -5.55
N SER A 107 -27.06 1.54 -4.46
CA SER A 107 -28.49 1.29 -4.52
C SER A 107 -29.13 2.67 -4.65
N ILE A 108 -29.13 3.22 -5.86
CA ILE A 108 -30.08 4.27 -6.20
C ILE A 108 -31.45 3.61 -6.02
N SER A 109 -32.10 3.89 -4.89
CA SER A 109 -33.44 3.40 -4.65
C SER A 109 -34.34 3.97 -5.75
N VAL A 110 -35.03 3.10 -6.47
CA VAL A 110 -36.00 3.50 -7.52
C VAL A 110 -37.04 4.47 -6.94
N PHE A 111 -37.33 4.40 -5.63
CA PHE A 111 -38.18 5.35 -4.92
C PHE A 111 -37.66 6.79 -4.96
N THR A 112 -36.35 7.01 -4.92
CA THR A 112 -35.76 8.36 -4.96
C THR A 112 -35.98 9.00 -6.33
N ILE A 113 -35.89 8.22 -7.41
CA ILE A 113 -36.14 8.70 -8.79
C ILE A 113 -37.62 9.08 -8.97
N ILE A 114 -38.54 8.23 -8.50
CA ILE A 114 -39.98 8.47 -8.63
C ILE A 114 -40.41 9.73 -7.86
N LEU A 115 -39.89 9.95 -6.65
CA LEU A 115 -40.23 11.13 -5.86
C LEU A 115 -39.73 12.43 -6.53
N THR A 116 -38.53 12.42 -7.11
CA THR A 116 -38.03 13.57 -7.86
C THR A 116 -38.87 13.88 -9.10
N CYS A 117 -39.32 12.86 -9.86
CA CYS A 117 -40.20 13.07 -11.00
C CYS A 117 -41.56 13.64 -10.59
N ILE A 118 -42.16 13.15 -9.50
CA ILE A 118 -43.45 13.65 -9.01
C ILE A 118 -43.34 15.12 -8.57
N THR A 119 -42.28 15.50 -7.84
CA THR A 119 -42.07 16.90 -7.44
C THR A 119 -41.77 17.84 -8.61
N LEU A 120 -41.17 17.34 -9.70
CA LEU A 120 -40.94 18.13 -10.90
C LEU A 120 -42.25 18.37 -11.67
N VAL A 121 -43.10 17.35 -11.79
CA VAL A 121 -44.42 17.45 -12.46
C VAL A 121 -45.38 18.32 -11.65
N ALA A 122 -45.37 18.21 -10.31
CA ALA A 122 -46.21 19.03 -9.43
C ALA A 122 -45.81 20.52 -9.38
N LYS A 123 -44.63 20.90 -9.90
CA LYS A 123 -44.20 22.30 -10.06
C LYS A 123 -44.51 22.88 -11.46
N LEU A 124 -45.00 22.05 -12.38
CA LEU A 124 -45.37 22.42 -13.75
C LEU A 124 -46.89 22.58 -13.94
N PHE A 125 -47.67 22.45 -12.86
CA PHE A 125 -49.11 22.72 -12.80
C PHE A 125 -49.44 23.62 -11.62
#